data_AF-A0A9D2R1K3-F1
#
_entry.id   AF-A0A9D2R1K3-F1
#
_cell.length_a   1.000
_cell.length_b   1.000
_cell.length_c   1.000
_cell.angle_alpha   90.00
_cell.angle_beta   90.00
_cell.angle_gamma   90.00
#
_symmetry.space_group_name_H-M   'P 1'
#
loop_
_entity.id
_entity.type
_entity.pdbx_description
1 polymer ?
#
loop_
_entity_poly.entity_id
_entity_poly.type
_entity_poly.pdbx_seq_one_letter_code
_entity_poly.pdbx_strand_id
1 'polypeptide(L)'
;VSAYAAGMPKVRLGVRQGQVFRLKDLLYSLMLESHNDSAVIIAEHIGRRFAGSGADSEEAVLCFAEKMNEKAEEIGCTDTFFITPNGLDAILAETDENGQTTQRQHSTTAADLARIMSYCVTASPKREEFLTVTRTQEYSFTDYVLAAPAEEPAPEGAGSSGMGSAWKAGGNSYSCTNHNAFLNMMEGALTGKTGFTSRAGYCYVGALRQGEKTFSIALLACGWPGNKSWKWHDARLLYEYGLENYEKKDIYREETLPELPVTDGTEGTVPLLQERTELPLLLCAEDEVHTQLQLADSLCAPVEAGQTAGWQNYYVNHALYASLPVRAAEDVGEWTFRYCLEKLSEMFFL
;
A
#
# COMPACT_ATOMS: atom_id res chain seq x y z
N VAL A 1 0.01 -23.90 16.59
CA VAL A 1 0.37 -24.53 15.30
C VAL A 1 -0.54 -25.73 15.05
N SER A 2 -1.22 -25.79 13.90
CA SER A 2 -2.08 -26.92 13.49
C SER A 2 -1.26 -28.05 12.84
N ALA A 3 -1.89 -29.21 12.62
CA ALA A 3 -1.29 -30.28 11.81
C ALA A 3 -1.11 -29.85 10.34
N TYR A 4 -2.06 -29.07 9.80
CA TYR A 4 -2.03 -28.53 8.44
C TYR A 4 -0.81 -27.64 8.21
N ALA A 5 -0.59 -26.66 9.09
CA ALA A 5 0.56 -25.76 8.99
C ALA A 5 1.91 -26.50 9.15
N ALA A 6 1.99 -27.46 10.07
CA ALA A 6 3.18 -28.29 10.25
C ALA A 6 3.47 -29.21 9.03
N GLY A 7 2.44 -29.50 8.23
CA GLY A 7 2.52 -30.29 7.01
C GLY A 7 3.00 -29.53 5.75
N MET A 8 3.27 -28.23 5.85
CA MET A 8 3.67 -27.43 4.70
C MET A 8 4.98 -27.93 4.04
N PRO A 9 5.13 -27.76 2.71
CA PRO A 9 6.27 -28.26 1.96
C PRO A 9 7.58 -27.51 2.28
N LYS A 10 8.69 -27.94 1.65
CA LYS A 10 10.08 -27.46 1.90
C LYS A 10 10.22 -25.93 1.91
N VAL A 11 11.27 -25.46 2.58
CA VAL A 11 11.46 -24.08 3.09
C VAL A 11 10.50 -23.84 4.27
N ARG A 12 10.88 -24.38 5.43
CA ARG A 12 10.03 -24.44 6.62
C ARG A 12 10.87 -24.20 7.89
N LEU A 13 10.26 -23.57 8.87
CA LEU A 13 10.82 -23.39 10.21
C LEU A 13 10.99 -24.76 10.92
N GLY A 14 10.17 -25.75 10.55
CA GLY A 14 10.22 -27.10 11.10
C GLY A 14 9.36 -27.26 12.35
N VAL A 15 8.26 -26.52 12.40
CA VAL A 15 7.32 -26.53 13.52
C VAL A 15 6.64 -27.89 13.71
N ARG A 16 6.19 -28.16 14.94
CA ARG A 16 5.38 -29.31 15.32
C ARG A 16 3.99 -28.85 15.74
N GLN A 17 2.98 -29.69 15.48
CA GLN A 17 1.63 -29.46 15.95
C GLN A 17 1.62 -29.20 17.47
N GLY A 18 0.81 -28.24 17.91
CA GLY A 18 0.67 -27.87 19.32
C GLY A 18 1.68 -26.84 19.81
N GLN A 19 2.75 -26.55 19.06
CA GLN A 19 3.65 -25.44 19.41
C GLN A 19 2.94 -24.08 19.35
N VAL A 20 3.48 -23.14 20.12
CA VAL A 20 2.98 -21.77 20.23
C VAL A 20 4.14 -20.81 19.99
N PHE A 21 3.89 -19.76 19.21
CA PHE A 21 4.85 -18.73 18.84
C PHE A 21 4.19 -17.36 18.98
N ARG A 22 4.98 -16.31 19.18
CA ARG A 22 4.47 -14.95 19.04
C ARG A 22 4.32 -14.62 17.55
N LEU A 23 3.25 -13.90 17.22
CA LEU A 23 3.01 -13.44 15.84
C LEU A 23 4.23 -12.65 15.31
N LYS A 24 4.80 -11.77 16.14
CA LYS A 24 6.00 -10.99 15.79
C LYS A 24 7.15 -11.89 15.31
N ASP A 25 7.43 -12.99 16.02
CA ASP A 25 8.54 -13.89 15.68
C ASP A 25 8.29 -14.60 14.36
N LEU A 26 7.05 -15.02 14.11
CA LEU A 26 6.66 -15.63 12.84
C LEU A 26 6.75 -14.65 11.66
N LEU A 27 6.58 -13.34 11.87
CA LEU A 27 6.82 -12.34 10.83
C LEU A 27 8.30 -12.30 10.40
N TYR A 28 9.25 -12.42 11.34
CA TYR A 28 10.67 -12.55 11.00
C TYR A 28 10.95 -13.84 10.24
N SER A 29 10.41 -14.97 10.72
CA SER A 29 10.51 -16.26 10.03
C SER A 29 9.97 -16.20 8.59
N LEU A 30 8.83 -15.54 8.39
CA LEU A 30 8.22 -15.35 7.07
C LEU A 30 9.07 -14.44 6.18
N MET A 31 9.49 -13.28 6.68
CA MET A 31 10.12 -12.26 5.82
C MET A 31 11.59 -12.56 5.53
N LEU A 32 12.34 -13.12 6.49
CA LEU A 32 13.77 -13.39 6.33
C LEU A 32 14.01 -14.72 5.61
N GLU A 33 13.33 -15.79 6.03
CA GLU A 33 13.57 -17.16 5.54
C GLU A 33 12.52 -17.64 4.52
N SER A 34 11.38 -16.94 4.40
CA SER A 34 10.26 -17.37 3.54
C SER A 34 9.64 -18.71 3.95
N HIS A 35 9.62 -19.01 5.25
CA HIS A 35 9.12 -20.27 5.77
C HIS A 35 7.60 -20.46 5.52
N ASN A 36 7.25 -21.51 4.79
CA ASN A 36 5.87 -21.82 4.37
C ASN A 36 4.95 -22.14 5.56
N ASP A 37 5.46 -22.88 6.54
CA ASP A 37 4.72 -23.20 7.77
C ASP A 37 4.39 -21.94 8.57
N SER A 38 5.33 -20.99 8.66
CA SER A 38 5.12 -19.70 9.32
C SER A 38 4.02 -18.88 8.64
N ALA A 39 4.01 -18.82 7.30
CA ALA A 39 2.97 -18.15 6.54
C ALA A 39 1.57 -18.72 6.85
N VAL A 40 1.44 -20.05 6.88
CA VAL A 40 0.17 -20.72 7.17
C VAL A 40 -0.26 -20.55 8.63
N ILE A 41 0.67 -20.60 9.60
CA ILE A 41 0.34 -20.34 11.01
C ILE A 41 -0.25 -18.93 11.17
N ILE A 42 0.37 -17.93 10.54
CA ILE A 42 -0.10 -16.54 10.56
C ILE A 42 -1.49 -16.44 9.93
N ALA A 43 -1.65 -17.01 8.73
CA ALA A 43 -2.91 -16.97 7.99
C ALA A 43 -4.04 -17.64 8.76
N GLU A 44 -3.81 -18.83 9.31
CA GLU A 44 -4.79 -19.51 10.14
C GLU A 44 -5.16 -18.71 11.40
N HIS A 45 -4.18 -18.10 12.07
CA HIS A 45 -4.43 -17.32 13.29
C HIS A 45 -5.31 -16.10 13.01
N ILE A 46 -5.03 -15.37 11.93
CA ILE A 46 -5.77 -14.18 11.53
C ILE A 46 -7.13 -14.57 10.92
N GLY A 47 -7.13 -15.54 10.00
CA GLY A 47 -8.29 -16.05 9.30
C GLY A 47 -9.38 -16.60 10.20
N ARG A 48 -9.03 -17.34 11.27
CA ARG A 48 -10.01 -17.80 12.26
C ARG A 48 -10.77 -16.68 12.98
N ARG A 49 -10.23 -15.45 13.01
CA ARG A 49 -10.93 -14.29 13.57
C ARG A 49 -12.06 -13.81 12.67
N PHE A 50 -12.01 -14.14 11.38
CA PHE A 50 -13.03 -13.82 10.39
C PHE A 50 -13.98 -15.01 10.15
N ALA A 51 -13.43 -16.23 10.05
CA ALA A 51 -14.20 -17.45 9.79
C ALA A 51 -15.01 -17.96 11.01
N GLY A 52 -14.65 -17.51 12.22
CA GLY A 52 -15.25 -17.98 13.48
C GLY A 52 -14.48 -19.16 14.09
N SER A 53 -14.77 -19.45 15.36
CA SER A 53 -13.97 -20.38 16.18
C SER A 53 -14.05 -21.85 15.76
N GLY A 54 -15.03 -22.23 14.94
CA GLY A 54 -15.21 -23.60 14.45
C GLY A 54 -14.54 -23.89 13.12
N ALA A 55 -13.98 -22.88 12.45
CA ALA A 55 -13.41 -23.02 11.11
C ALA A 55 -12.18 -23.92 11.12
N ASP A 56 -12.09 -24.80 10.13
CA ASP A 56 -10.91 -25.62 9.95
C ASP A 56 -9.71 -24.80 9.43
N SER A 57 -8.59 -25.48 9.14
CA SER A 57 -7.38 -24.76 8.72
C SER A 57 -7.46 -24.23 7.28
N GLU A 58 -8.14 -24.96 6.39
CA GLU A 58 -8.29 -24.56 5.00
C GLU A 58 -9.26 -23.39 4.88
N GLU A 59 -10.40 -23.45 5.57
CA GLU A 59 -11.37 -22.35 5.67
C GLU A 59 -10.72 -21.09 6.24
N ALA A 60 -9.94 -21.22 7.33
CA ALA A 60 -9.23 -20.08 7.91
C ALA A 60 -8.21 -19.47 6.93
N VAL A 61 -7.48 -20.30 6.19
CA VAL A 61 -6.52 -19.83 5.18
C VAL A 61 -7.24 -19.12 4.03
N LEU A 62 -8.37 -19.64 3.56
CA LEU A 62 -9.18 -19.01 2.51
C LEU A 62 -9.72 -17.65 2.98
N CYS A 63 -10.27 -17.55 4.18
CA CYS A 63 -10.70 -16.25 4.74
C CYS A 63 -9.54 -15.26 4.89
N PHE A 64 -8.32 -15.73 5.18
CA PHE A 64 -7.14 -14.85 5.17
C PHE A 64 -6.79 -14.40 3.75
N ALA A 65 -6.83 -15.30 2.77
CA ALA A 65 -6.58 -14.99 1.37
C ALA A 65 -7.61 -14.00 0.80
N GLU A 66 -8.88 -14.11 1.18
CA GLU A 66 -9.92 -13.10 0.89
C GLU A 66 -9.48 -11.71 1.37
N LYS A 67 -8.97 -11.59 2.61
CA LYS A 67 -8.42 -10.32 3.11
C LYS A 67 -7.18 -9.84 2.37
N MET A 68 -6.35 -10.75 1.85
CA MET A 68 -5.25 -10.38 0.96
C MET A 68 -5.77 -9.79 -0.35
N ASN A 69 -6.84 -10.37 -0.92
CA ASN A 69 -7.46 -9.91 -2.16
C ASN A 69 -8.18 -8.57 -1.98
N GLU A 70 -8.97 -8.40 -0.90
CA GLU A 70 -9.58 -7.11 -0.55
C GLU A 70 -8.52 -6.00 -0.43
N LYS A 71 -7.40 -6.31 0.22
CA LYS A 71 -6.28 -5.35 0.33
C LYS A 71 -5.63 -5.08 -1.03
N ALA A 72 -5.47 -6.10 -1.87
CA ALA A 72 -4.91 -5.95 -3.21
C ALA A 72 -5.79 -5.01 -4.06
N GLU A 73 -7.11 -5.20 -4.03
CA GLU A 73 -8.07 -4.34 -4.71
C GLU A 73 -8.05 -2.91 -4.15
N GLU A 74 -8.05 -2.73 -2.83
CA GLU A 74 -7.99 -1.41 -2.17
C GLU A 74 -6.78 -0.58 -2.63
N ILE A 75 -5.62 -1.23 -2.84
CA ILE A 75 -4.42 -0.54 -3.30
C ILE A 75 -4.28 -0.54 -4.84
N GLY A 76 -5.31 -0.96 -5.58
CA GLY A 76 -5.37 -0.88 -7.04
C GLY A 76 -4.66 -2.00 -7.81
N CYS A 77 -4.53 -3.20 -7.23
CA CYS A 77 -4.01 -4.39 -7.91
C CYS A 77 -5.17 -5.17 -8.55
N THR A 78 -5.40 -4.96 -9.84
CA THR A 78 -6.55 -5.50 -10.58
C THR A 78 -6.28 -6.86 -11.22
N ASP A 79 -5.01 -7.26 -11.37
CA ASP A 79 -4.58 -8.46 -12.09
C ASP A 79 -3.90 -9.47 -11.14
N THR A 80 -4.33 -9.46 -9.88
CA THR A 80 -3.80 -10.28 -8.80
C THR A 80 -4.90 -11.06 -8.10
N PHE A 81 -4.63 -12.33 -7.80
CA PHE A 81 -5.50 -13.18 -7.00
C PHE A 81 -4.69 -14.13 -6.14
N PHE A 82 -4.86 -14.02 -4.83
CA PHE A 82 -4.22 -14.85 -3.83
C PHE A 82 -5.17 -15.94 -3.33
N ILE A 83 -4.65 -17.16 -3.29
CA ILE A 83 -5.34 -18.34 -2.72
C ILE A 83 -4.58 -18.88 -1.50
N THR A 84 -3.26 -18.72 -1.49
CA THR A 84 -2.37 -19.29 -0.49
C THR A 84 -1.53 -18.18 0.14
N PRO A 85 -1.18 -18.28 1.44
CA PRO A 85 -0.43 -17.24 2.13
C PRO A 85 1.08 -17.32 1.88
N ASN A 86 1.54 -18.41 1.26
CA ASN A 86 2.95 -18.72 1.05
C ASN A 86 3.39 -18.64 -0.42
N GLY A 87 2.46 -18.33 -1.34
CA GLY A 87 2.76 -18.21 -2.77
C GLY A 87 2.96 -19.55 -3.49
N LEU A 88 2.53 -20.66 -2.89
CA LEU A 88 2.47 -21.94 -3.58
C LEU A 88 1.34 -21.95 -4.61
N ASP A 89 1.58 -22.64 -5.73
CA ASP A 89 0.60 -22.81 -6.80
C ASP A 89 -0.71 -23.39 -6.26
N ALA A 90 -1.82 -22.73 -6.57
CA ALA A 90 -3.16 -23.18 -6.19
C ALA A 90 -4.18 -22.78 -7.25
N ILE A 91 -5.27 -23.53 -7.30
CA ILE A 91 -6.46 -23.27 -8.11
C ILE A 91 -7.65 -23.36 -7.18
N LEU A 92 -8.51 -22.35 -7.20
CA LEU A 92 -9.78 -22.31 -6.48
C LEU A 92 -10.89 -22.46 -7.50
N ALA A 93 -11.77 -23.45 -7.28
CA ALA A 93 -12.95 -23.67 -8.10
C ALA A 93 -14.18 -23.23 -7.32
N GLU A 94 -14.94 -22.29 -7.87
CA GLU A 94 -16.17 -21.77 -7.28
C GLU A 94 -17.33 -22.07 -8.21
N THR A 95 -18.39 -22.66 -7.67
CA THR A 95 -19.61 -22.96 -8.42
C THR A 95 -20.68 -21.96 -8.00
N ASP A 96 -21.22 -21.22 -8.97
CA ASP A 96 -22.28 -20.25 -8.72
C ASP A 96 -23.64 -20.93 -8.44
N GLU A 97 -24.65 -20.12 -8.10
CA GLU A 97 -26.01 -20.58 -7.82
C GLU A 97 -26.68 -21.26 -9.04
N ASN A 98 -26.16 -21.02 -10.25
CA ASN A 98 -26.64 -21.63 -11.50
C ASN A 98 -25.91 -22.95 -11.83
N GLY A 99 -24.98 -23.39 -10.99
CA GLY A 99 -24.18 -24.59 -11.20
C GLY A 99 -22.99 -24.39 -12.16
N GLN A 100 -22.65 -23.16 -12.52
CA GLN A 100 -21.47 -22.84 -13.34
C GLN A 100 -20.23 -22.78 -12.46
N THR A 101 -19.28 -23.67 -12.70
CA THR A 101 -17.97 -23.65 -12.04
C THR A 101 -17.00 -22.72 -12.77
N THR A 102 -16.48 -21.73 -12.06
CA THR A 102 -15.35 -20.91 -12.48
C THR A 102 -14.09 -21.36 -11.73
N GLN A 103 -12.94 -21.31 -12.41
CA GLN A 103 -11.65 -21.61 -11.79
C GLN A 103 -10.78 -20.36 -11.81
N ARG A 104 -10.19 -20.05 -10.66
CA ARG A 104 -9.21 -18.99 -10.51
C ARG A 104 -7.88 -19.57 -10.05
N GLN A 105 -6.80 -19.07 -10.61
CA GLN A 105 -5.45 -19.49 -10.25
C GLN A 105 -4.81 -18.45 -9.33
N HIS A 106 -3.98 -18.91 -8.38
CA HIS A 106 -3.09 -18.03 -7.64
C HIS A 106 -2.13 -17.33 -8.62
N SER A 107 -2.21 -16.01 -8.75
CA SER A 107 -1.41 -15.25 -9.71
C SER A 107 -1.27 -13.78 -9.33
N THR A 108 -0.29 -13.12 -9.94
CA THR A 108 -0.06 -11.68 -9.86
C THR A 108 0.74 -11.22 -11.09
N THR A 109 0.95 -9.91 -11.23
CA THR A 109 1.74 -9.30 -12.31
C THR A 109 2.92 -8.52 -11.74
N ALA A 110 3.90 -8.17 -12.59
CA ALA A 110 5.00 -7.32 -12.17
C ALA A 110 4.51 -5.93 -11.74
N ALA A 111 3.52 -5.37 -12.45
CA ALA A 111 2.93 -4.08 -12.11
C ALA A 111 2.27 -4.10 -10.71
N ASP A 112 1.48 -5.13 -10.42
CA ASP A 112 0.80 -5.25 -9.13
C ASP A 112 1.77 -5.54 -7.98
N LEU A 113 2.78 -6.39 -8.17
CA LEU A 113 3.82 -6.59 -7.16
C LEU A 113 4.62 -5.32 -6.87
N ALA A 114 4.95 -4.53 -7.91
CA ALA A 114 5.60 -3.24 -7.73
C ALA A 114 4.69 -2.26 -6.98
N ARG A 115 3.37 -2.30 -7.22
CA ARG A 115 2.37 -1.50 -6.49
C ARG A 115 2.25 -1.91 -5.03
N ILE A 116 2.21 -3.21 -4.73
CA ILE A 116 2.23 -3.75 -3.35
C ILE A 116 3.49 -3.26 -2.62
N MET A 117 4.67 -3.40 -3.25
CA MET A 117 5.92 -2.93 -2.66
C MET A 117 5.92 -1.42 -2.44
N SER A 118 5.44 -0.65 -3.42
CA SER A 118 5.31 0.80 -3.32
C SER A 118 4.44 1.19 -2.12
N TYR A 119 3.26 0.58 -1.96
CA TYR A 119 2.40 0.78 -0.79
C TYR A 119 3.15 0.48 0.52
N CYS A 120 3.83 -0.67 0.61
CA CYS A 120 4.56 -1.06 1.80
C CYS A 120 5.64 -0.05 2.22
N VAL A 121 6.31 0.61 1.27
CA VAL A 121 7.42 1.55 1.54
C VAL A 121 7.04 3.03 1.50
N THR A 122 5.78 3.34 1.20
CA THR A 122 5.30 4.73 1.13
C THR A 122 4.08 4.96 2.02
N ALA A 123 2.92 4.43 1.64
CA ALA A 123 1.61 4.77 2.20
C ALA A 123 1.18 3.90 3.39
N SER A 124 1.76 2.70 3.56
CA SER A 124 1.36 1.80 4.63
C SER A 124 1.57 2.41 6.03
N PRO A 125 0.58 2.35 6.94
CA PRO A 125 0.76 2.78 8.32
C PRO A 125 1.73 1.88 9.09
N LYS A 126 2.10 0.72 8.53
CA LYS A 126 3.05 -0.25 9.08
C LYS A 126 4.41 -0.22 8.37
N ARG A 127 4.67 0.79 7.54
CA ARG A 127 5.91 0.96 6.78
C ARG A 127 7.17 0.78 7.65
N GLU A 128 7.26 1.46 8.78
CA GLU A 128 8.48 1.41 9.62
C GLU A 128 8.70 0.01 10.23
N GLU A 129 7.62 -0.65 10.67
CA GLU A 129 7.69 -2.03 11.18
C GLU A 129 8.10 -3.01 10.06
N PHE A 130 7.53 -2.85 8.85
CA PHE A 130 7.87 -3.65 7.68
C PHE A 130 9.34 -3.47 7.28
N LEU A 131 9.84 -2.23 7.21
CA LEU A 131 11.23 -1.93 6.90
C LEU A 131 12.17 -2.48 7.98
N THR A 132 11.79 -2.39 9.27
CA THR A 132 12.57 -2.96 10.37
C THR A 132 12.73 -4.46 10.22
N VAL A 133 11.62 -5.19 10.01
CA VAL A 133 11.65 -6.65 9.87
C VAL A 133 12.48 -7.05 8.65
N THR A 134 12.22 -6.44 7.49
CA THR A 134 12.86 -6.83 6.22
C THR A 134 14.32 -6.43 6.07
N ARG A 135 14.82 -5.50 6.91
CA ARG A 135 16.24 -5.13 6.98
C ARG A 135 17.01 -5.85 8.07
N THR A 136 16.32 -6.53 8.98
CA THR A 136 16.99 -7.26 10.07
C THR A 136 17.88 -8.34 9.48
N GLN A 137 19.15 -8.39 9.89
CA GLN A 137 20.14 -9.33 9.35
C GLN A 137 19.95 -10.73 9.92
N GLU A 138 19.76 -10.81 11.24
CA GLU A 138 19.53 -12.04 11.98
C GLU A 138 18.50 -11.81 13.07
N TYR A 139 17.64 -12.80 13.31
CA TYR A 139 16.65 -12.78 14.38
C TYR A 139 16.52 -14.17 15.01
N SER A 140 16.66 -14.24 16.33
CA SER A 140 16.53 -15.48 17.08
C SER A 140 15.36 -15.41 18.05
N PHE A 141 14.62 -16.51 18.18
CA PHE A 141 13.45 -16.63 19.07
C PHE A 141 13.26 -18.07 19.56
N THR A 142 12.26 -18.27 20.41
CA THR A 142 11.88 -19.60 20.92
C THR A 142 10.42 -19.91 20.63
N ASP A 143 10.04 -21.17 20.77
CA ASP A 143 8.63 -21.47 21.02
C ASP A 143 8.23 -21.04 22.44
N TYR A 144 6.94 -21.13 22.74
CA TYR A 144 6.38 -20.77 24.04
C TYR A 144 5.53 -21.91 24.59
N VAL A 145 5.55 -22.05 25.90
CA VAL A 145 4.72 -22.99 26.65
C VAL A 145 3.98 -22.26 27.76
N LEU A 146 2.80 -22.75 28.12
CA LEU A 146 2.12 -22.28 29.32
C LEU A 146 2.99 -22.62 30.54
N ALA A 147 3.29 -21.60 31.34
CA ALA A 147 3.82 -21.79 32.67
C ALA A 147 2.76 -22.53 33.50
N ALA A 148 3.19 -23.53 34.27
CA ALA A 148 2.32 -24.11 35.30
C ALA A 148 1.85 -22.96 36.22
N PRO A 149 0.60 -22.98 36.70
CA PRO A 149 0.15 -21.99 37.67
C PRO A 149 1.15 -21.98 38.84
N ALA A 150 1.64 -20.79 39.18
CA ALA A 150 2.55 -20.64 40.32
C ALA A 150 1.81 -21.11 41.58
N GLU A 151 2.43 -21.99 42.36
CA GLU A 151 1.89 -22.41 43.67
C GLU A 151 1.89 -21.25 44.68
N GLU A 152 2.54 -20.12 44.38
CA GLU A 152 2.57 -18.92 45.23
C GLU A 152 2.38 -17.61 44.43
N PRO A 153 1.72 -16.58 45.01
CA PRO A 153 1.48 -15.31 44.33
C PRO A 153 2.78 -14.51 44.13
N ALA A 154 2.91 -13.89 42.95
CA ALA A 154 4.05 -13.05 42.61
C ALA A 154 4.06 -11.74 43.44
N PRO A 155 5.24 -11.21 43.83
CA PRO A 155 5.32 -9.95 44.57
C PRO A 155 4.88 -8.77 43.70
N GLU A 156 4.16 -7.83 44.32
CA GLU A 156 3.65 -6.62 43.67
C GLU A 156 4.81 -5.73 43.15
N GLY A 157 4.85 -5.47 41.84
CA GLY A 157 5.76 -4.47 41.26
C GLY A 157 6.41 -4.81 39.90
N ALA A 158 6.19 -5.98 39.31
CA ALA A 158 6.78 -6.30 38.00
C ALA A 158 5.96 -5.69 36.84
N GLY A 159 6.55 -4.72 36.15
CA GLY A 159 5.97 -4.05 34.98
C GLY A 159 5.57 -5.01 33.86
N SER A 160 4.38 -4.77 33.30
CA SER A 160 3.75 -5.51 32.22
C SER A 160 4.46 -5.29 30.88
N SER A 161 5.09 -6.34 30.34
CA SER A 161 5.43 -6.43 28.92
C SER A 161 4.63 -7.57 28.28
N GLY A 162 3.70 -7.20 27.40
CA GLY A 162 2.90 -8.02 26.47
C GLY A 162 3.05 -9.56 26.50
N MET A 163 1.89 -10.21 26.64
CA MET A 163 1.63 -11.63 26.94
C MET A 163 1.69 -11.88 28.45
N GLY A 164 0.51 -12.04 29.08
CA GLY A 164 0.36 -12.14 30.53
C GLY A 164 1.25 -13.20 31.16
N SER A 165 1.48 -13.08 32.47
CA SER A 165 2.35 -13.87 33.36
C SER A 165 2.33 -15.42 33.21
N ALA A 166 1.44 -15.97 32.38
CA ALA A 166 1.20 -17.38 32.16
C ALA A 166 2.04 -18.03 31.04
N TRP A 167 2.81 -17.31 30.23
CA TRP A 167 3.62 -17.91 29.15
C TRP A 167 5.11 -17.75 29.40
N LYS A 168 5.87 -18.83 29.22
CA LYS A 168 7.35 -18.83 29.29
C LYS A 168 7.96 -19.35 28.00
N ALA A 169 9.23 -18.99 27.77
CA ALA A 169 10.01 -19.54 26.65
C ALA A 169 10.07 -21.07 26.75
N GLY A 170 9.84 -21.72 25.62
CA GLY A 170 9.99 -23.16 25.45
C GLY A 170 11.44 -23.58 25.28
N GLY A 171 11.64 -24.88 25.07
CA GLY A 171 12.98 -25.47 24.94
C GLY A 171 13.57 -25.39 23.55
N ASN A 172 12.80 -25.00 22.53
CA ASN A 172 13.29 -24.95 21.15
C ASN A 172 13.68 -23.52 20.79
N SER A 173 14.86 -23.36 20.20
CA SER A 173 15.36 -22.08 19.68
C SER A 173 15.45 -22.12 18.16
N TYR A 174 15.13 -21.00 17.53
CA TYR A 174 15.10 -20.81 16.09
C TYR A 174 15.89 -19.54 15.75
N SER A 175 16.63 -19.57 14.64
CA SER A 175 17.29 -18.40 14.07
C SER A 175 16.87 -18.23 12.62
N CYS A 176 16.73 -16.98 12.20
CA CYS A 176 16.39 -16.56 10.85
C CYS A 176 17.43 -15.57 10.37
N THR A 177 17.86 -15.73 9.13
CA THR A 177 18.87 -14.90 8.47
C THR A 177 18.30 -14.28 7.21
N ASN A 178 18.71 -13.05 6.93
CA ASN A 178 18.21 -12.33 5.76
C ASN A 178 18.93 -12.79 4.49
N HIS A 179 18.19 -13.39 3.56
CA HIS A 179 18.73 -13.84 2.27
C HIS A 179 18.69 -12.76 1.17
N ASN A 180 18.16 -11.57 1.46
CA ASN A 180 18.12 -10.49 0.47
C ASN A 180 19.49 -9.82 0.34
N ALA A 181 20.32 -10.42 -0.52
CA ALA A 181 21.66 -9.93 -0.81
C ALA A 181 21.65 -8.51 -1.42
N PHE A 182 20.55 -8.07 -2.02
CA PHE A 182 20.46 -6.76 -2.68
C PHE A 182 20.57 -5.58 -1.72
N LEU A 183 20.23 -5.78 -0.44
CA LEU A 183 20.34 -4.74 0.59
C LEU A 183 21.76 -4.14 0.69
N ASN A 184 22.78 -4.93 0.36
CA ASN A 184 24.18 -4.50 0.41
C ASN A 184 24.77 -4.26 -1.00
N MET A 185 23.99 -4.39 -2.07
CA MET A 185 24.48 -4.28 -3.45
C MET A 185 24.39 -2.87 -4.04
N MET A 186 23.46 -2.06 -3.54
CA MET A 186 23.26 -0.68 -3.98
C MET A 186 22.98 0.20 -2.78
N GLU A 187 23.59 1.39 -2.76
CA GLU A 187 23.27 2.42 -1.79
C GLU A 187 21.79 2.83 -1.93
N GLY A 188 21.11 3.03 -0.80
CA GLY A 188 19.70 3.41 -0.79
C GLY A 188 18.71 2.25 -0.95
N ALA A 189 19.17 0.99 -1.09
CA ALA A 189 18.30 -0.17 -1.08
C ALA A 189 17.47 -0.22 0.21
N LEU A 190 16.15 -0.12 0.09
CA LEU A 190 15.25 -0.06 1.24
C LEU A 190 14.88 -1.44 1.74
N THR A 191 14.47 -2.33 0.83
CA THR A 191 13.91 -3.65 1.16
C THR A 191 13.73 -4.47 -0.11
N GLY A 192 13.41 -5.75 0.05
CA GLY A 192 12.97 -6.60 -1.05
C GLY A 192 12.71 -8.03 -0.61
N LYS A 193 12.12 -8.80 -1.51
CA LYS A 193 11.75 -10.21 -1.31
C LYS A 193 12.03 -11.01 -2.58
N THR A 194 12.63 -12.18 -2.40
CA THR A 194 12.86 -13.15 -3.47
C THR A 194 11.79 -14.23 -3.48
N GLY A 195 11.49 -14.79 -4.65
CA GLY A 195 10.63 -15.95 -4.83
C GLY A 195 11.17 -16.91 -5.89
N PHE A 196 10.86 -18.20 -5.74
CA PHE A 196 11.16 -19.21 -6.77
C PHE A 196 10.19 -20.39 -6.68
N THR A 197 9.58 -20.73 -7.80
CA THR A 197 8.96 -22.04 -8.05
C THR A 197 9.39 -22.54 -9.42
N SER A 198 9.22 -23.84 -9.69
CA SER A 198 9.53 -24.39 -11.02
C SER A 198 8.68 -23.76 -12.13
N ARG A 199 7.46 -23.29 -11.81
CA ARG A 199 6.56 -22.64 -12.75
C ARG A 199 6.80 -21.14 -12.90
N ALA A 200 7.10 -20.44 -11.80
CA ALA A 200 7.26 -18.98 -11.79
C ALA A 200 8.68 -18.51 -12.17
N GLY A 201 9.70 -19.37 -12.05
CA GLY A 201 11.10 -18.99 -12.22
C GLY A 201 11.61 -18.15 -11.05
N TYR A 202 12.76 -17.48 -11.24
CA TYR A 202 13.33 -16.60 -10.21
C TYR A 202 12.65 -15.24 -10.25
N CYS A 203 12.08 -14.82 -9.12
CA CYS A 203 11.42 -13.52 -9.00
C CYS A 203 12.07 -12.66 -7.93
N TYR A 204 11.96 -11.35 -8.08
CA TYR A 204 12.36 -10.36 -7.10
C TYR A 204 11.41 -9.18 -7.09
N VAL A 205 11.08 -8.67 -5.91
CA VAL A 205 10.42 -7.38 -5.73
C VAL A 205 11.21 -6.59 -4.70
N GLY A 206 11.43 -5.30 -4.93
CA GLY A 206 12.22 -4.49 -4.03
C GLY A 206 11.98 -3.01 -4.18
N ALA A 207 12.49 -2.24 -3.23
CA ALA A 207 12.47 -0.78 -3.29
C ALA A 207 13.83 -0.18 -2.98
N LEU A 208 14.11 0.97 -3.60
CA LEU A 208 15.31 1.78 -3.41
C LEU A 208 14.91 3.25 -3.28
N ARG A 209 15.60 3.99 -2.41
CA ARG A 209 15.47 5.43 -2.28
C ARG A 209 16.84 6.09 -2.26
N GLN A 210 17.03 7.08 -3.13
CA GLN A 210 18.20 7.93 -3.15
C GLN A 210 17.74 9.39 -3.27
N GLY A 211 18.09 10.20 -2.27
CA GLY A 211 17.55 11.55 -2.13
C GLY A 211 16.02 11.53 -2.10
N GLU A 212 15.39 12.31 -2.97
CA GLU A 212 13.94 12.42 -3.07
C GLU A 212 13.29 11.37 -3.99
N LYS A 213 14.09 10.59 -4.73
CA LYS A 213 13.63 9.58 -5.67
C LYS A 213 13.42 8.26 -4.94
N THR A 214 12.24 7.65 -5.10
CA THR A 214 11.93 6.31 -4.58
C THR A 214 11.40 5.45 -5.72
N PHE A 215 12.02 4.29 -5.93
CA PHE A 215 11.64 3.33 -6.96
C PHE A 215 11.23 2.02 -6.32
N SER A 216 10.16 1.42 -6.83
CA SER A 216 9.78 0.03 -6.56
C SER A 216 9.81 -0.74 -7.87
N ILE A 217 10.44 -1.91 -7.88
CA ILE A 217 10.51 -2.76 -9.06
C ILE A 217 9.99 -4.16 -8.72
N ALA A 218 9.47 -4.84 -9.72
CA ALA A 218 9.21 -6.27 -9.67
C ALA A 218 9.74 -6.92 -10.93
N LEU A 219 10.41 -8.05 -10.76
CA LEU A 219 10.98 -8.86 -11.81
C LEU A 219 10.41 -10.27 -11.68
N LEU A 220 9.83 -10.77 -12.76
CA LEU A 220 9.22 -12.10 -12.84
C LEU A 220 10.01 -12.95 -13.82
N ALA A 221 10.16 -14.24 -13.50
CA ALA A 221 10.83 -15.23 -14.36
C ALA A 221 12.22 -14.80 -14.86
N CYS A 222 13.02 -14.17 -14.00
CA CYS A 222 14.37 -13.69 -14.33
C CYS A 222 15.28 -14.85 -14.72
N GLY A 223 16.23 -14.55 -15.61
CA GLY A 223 17.33 -15.45 -15.84
C GLY A 223 16.98 -16.63 -16.72
N TRP A 224 16.40 -16.43 -17.91
CA TRP A 224 16.18 -17.52 -18.87
C TRP A 224 17.39 -17.70 -19.82
N PRO A 225 18.01 -18.91 -19.90
CA PRO A 225 17.77 -20.11 -19.08
C PRO A 225 18.34 -19.96 -17.65
N GLY A 226 17.71 -20.68 -16.71
CA GLY A 226 17.78 -20.47 -15.25
C GLY A 226 19.10 -19.98 -14.65
N ASN A 227 19.12 -18.72 -14.17
CA ASN A 227 20.24 -18.17 -13.39
C ASN A 227 19.76 -17.44 -12.12
N LYS A 228 20.10 -18.00 -10.94
CA LYS A 228 19.70 -17.44 -9.63
C LYS A 228 20.20 -16.00 -9.43
N SER A 229 21.29 -15.58 -10.06
CA SER A 229 21.91 -14.29 -9.83
C SER A 229 21.43 -13.19 -10.79
N TRP A 230 20.79 -13.52 -11.92
CA TRP A 230 20.39 -12.50 -12.90
C TRP A 230 19.35 -11.53 -12.38
N LYS A 231 18.45 -11.96 -11.50
CA LYS A 231 17.51 -11.04 -10.82
C LYS A 231 18.20 -9.87 -10.12
N TRP A 232 19.44 -10.04 -9.65
CA TRP A 232 20.22 -8.96 -9.03
C TRP A 232 20.84 -8.02 -10.06
N HIS A 233 21.27 -8.57 -11.20
CA HIS A 233 21.77 -7.78 -12.32
C HIS A 233 20.64 -6.93 -12.93
N ASP A 234 19.50 -7.56 -13.25
CA ASP A 234 18.34 -6.89 -13.84
C ASP A 234 17.76 -5.84 -12.87
N ALA A 235 17.73 -6.14 -11.57
CA ALA A 235 17.30 -5.17 -10.56
C ALA A 235 18.19 -3.93 -10.54
N ARG A 236 19.51 -4.12 -10.60
CA ARG A 236 20.46 -3.02 -10.65
C ARG A 236 20.24 -2.15 -11.90
N LEU A 237 20.11 -2.76 -13.07
CA LEU A 237 19.88 -2.04 -14.33
C LEU A 237 18.63 -1.17 -14.27
N LEU A 238 17.52 -1.69 -13.73
CA LEU A 238 16.28 -0.90 -13.60
C LEU A 238 16.40 0.25 -12.62
N TYR A 239 17.06 0.04 -11.47
CA TYR A 239 17.27 1.13 -10.51
C TYR A 239 18.22 2.20 -11.05
N GLU A 240 19.33 1.81 -11.68
CA GLU A 240 20.27 2.74 -12.32
C GLU A 240 19.55 3.55 -13.40
N TYR A 241 18.78 2.90 -14.27
CA TYR A 241 17.96 3.58 -15.27
C TYR A 241 17.00 4.60 -14.64
N GLY A 242 16.27 4.21 -13.60
CA GLY A 242 15.36 5.11 -12.88
C GLY A 242 16.10 6.32 -12.30
N LEU A 243 17.22 6.10 -11.62
CA LEU A 243 18.00 7.14 -10.97
C LEU A 243 18.62 8.13 -11.97
N GLU A 244 19.09 7.65 -13.12
CA GLU A 244 19.74 8.44 -14.16
C GLU A 244 18.74 9.22 -15.02
N ASN A 245 17.57 8.66 -15.30
CA ASN A 245 16.66 9.21 -16.31
C ASN A 245 15.46 9.96 -15.73
N TYR A 246 15.17 9.82 -14.45
CA TYR A 246 14.03 10.47 -13.82
C TYR A 246 14.43 11.49 -12.78
N GLU A 247 13.77 12.64 -12.75
CA GLU A 247 13.94 13.69 -11.74
C GLU A 247 12.62 14.05 -11.07
N LYS A 248 12.69 14.42 -9.80
CA LYS A 248 11.50 14.90 -9.08
C LYS A 248 11.30 16.38 -9.39
N LYS A 249 10.13 16.72 -9.93
CA LYS A 249 9.77 18.10 -10.31
C LYS A 249 8.40 18.42 -9.76
N ASP A 250 8.23 19.64 -9.23
CA ASP A 250 6.91 20.17 -8.94
C ASP A 250 6.26 20.62 -10.26
N ILE A 251 5.17 19.96 -10.63
CA ILE A 251 4.43 20.27 -11.86
C ILE A 251 3.33 21.31 -11.61
N TYR A 252 3.13 21.76 -10.37
CA TYR A 252 2.22 22.85 -10.07
C TYR A 252 2.61 24.09 -10.88
N ARG A 253 1.59 24.74 -11.42
CA ARG A 253 1.72 25.99 -12.17
C ARG A 253 0.71 26.97 -11.61
N GLU A 254 1.22 28.13 -11.24
CA GLU A 254 0.41 29.30 -10.94
C GLU A 254 -0.10 29.88 -12.27
N GLU A 255 -1.41 29.95 -12.41
CA GLU A 255 -2.07 30.52 -13.59
C GLU A 255 -2.63 31.90 -13.28
N THR A 256 -2.62 32.78 -14.28
CA THR A 256 -3.37 34.04 -14.18
C THR A 256 -4.83 33.76 -14.47
N LEU A 257 -5.67 33.90 -13.44
CA LEU A 257 -7.10 33.60 -13.54
C LEU A 257 -7.90 34.82 -14.02
N PRO A 258 -8.87 34.65 -14.93
CA PRO A 258 -9.82 35.70 -15.25
C PRO A 258 -10.82 35.89 -14.09
N GLU A 259 -11.44 37.07 -14.02
CA GLU A 259 -12.67 37.20 -13.24
C GLU A 259 -13.81 36.44 -13.92
N LEU A 260 -14.67 35.83 -13.13
CA LEU A 260 -15.77 35.01 -13.62
C LEU A 260 -17.09 35.79 -13.58
N PRO A 261 -17.90 35.81 -14.65
CA PRO A 261 -19.20 36.47 -14.65
C PRO A 261 -20.13 35.93 -13.55
N VAL A 262 -20.88 36.83 -12.91
CA VAL A 262 -21.92 36.48 -11.93
C VAL A 262 -23.28 36.98 -12.41
N THR A 263 -24.27 36.09 -12.47
CA THR A 263 -25.67 36.42 -12.76
C THR A 263 -26.44 36.65 -11.47
N ASP A 264 -27.40 37.58 -11.50
CA ASP A 264 -28.26 37.94 -10.36
C ASP A 264 -27.50 38.43 -9.10
N GLY A 265 -26.22 38.79 -9.26
CA GLY A 265 -25.31 39.20 -8.19
C GLY A 265 -25.15 40.71 -8.06
N THR A 266 -24.95 41.19 -6.83
CA THR A 266 -24.71 42.61 -6.54
C THR A 266 -23.49 43.16 -7.29
N GLU A 267 -22.54 42.29 -7.63
CA GLU A 267 -21.42 42.52 -8.54
C GLU A 267 -21.58 41.66 -9.81
N GLY A 268 -21.08 42.15 -10.95
CA GLY A 268 -21.20 41.47 -12.25
C GLY A 268 -20.13 40.39 -12.50
N THR A 269 -19.10 40.35 -11.67
CA THR A 269 -18.00 39.38 -11.75
C THR A 269 -17.52 39.03 -10.34
N VAL A 270 -16.80 37.91 -10.22
CA VAL A 270 -16.09 37.53 -9.00
C VAL A 270 -14.64 37.15 -9.34
N PRO A 271 -13.65 37.65 -8.59
CA PRO A 271 -12.27 37.20 -8.75
C PRO A 271 -12.16 35.71 -8.40
N LEU A 272 -11.25 35.01 -9.09
CA LEU A 272 -10.98 33.61 -8.83
C LEU A 272 -9.65 33.43 -8.10
N LEU A 273 -9.57 32.38 -7.30
CA LEU A 273 -8.40 31.96 -6.57
C LEU A 273 -8.09 30.49 -6.89
N GLN A 274 -6.81 30.22 -7.13
CA GLN A 274 -6.26 28.88 -7.10
C GLN A 274 -5.30 28.80 -5.90
N GLU A 275 -5.58 27.91 -4.96
CA GLU A 275 -4.70 27.71 -3.81
C GLU A 275 -3.35 27.15 -4.28
N ARG A 276 -2.27 27.77 -3.79
CA ARG A 276 -0.93 27.24 -4.03
C ARG A 276 -0.77 25.90 -3.32
N THR A 277 -0.32 24.91 -4.06
CA THR A 277 0.02 23.59 -3.55
C THR A 277 1.31 23.09 -4.20
N GLU A 278 1.84 21.99 -3.70
CA GLU A 278 2.92 21.26 -4.36
C GLU A 278 2.31 20.06 -5.08
N LEU A 279 2.72 19.85 -6.32
CA LEU A 279 2.35 18.67 -7.11
C LEU A 279 3.64 17.96 -7.57
N PRO A 280 4.40 17.36 -6.65
CA PRO A 280 5.66 16.73 -7.00
C PRO A 280 5.43 15.43 -7.76
N LEU A 281 6.08 15.30 -8.91
CA LEU A 281 6.03 14.10 -9.75
C LEU A 281 7.43 13.72 -10.21
N LEU A 282 7.65 12.42 -10.37
CA LEU A 282 8.88 11.89 -10.92
C LEU A 282 8.73 11.81 -12.45
N LEU A 283 9.57 12.55 -13.19
CA LEU A 283 9.47 12.71 -14.64
C LEU A 283 10.79 12.40 -15.34
N CYS A 284 10.73 11.74 -16.49
CA CYS A 284 11.87 11.62 -17.40
C CYS A 284 11.90 12.77 -18.42
N ALA A 285 12.89 12.77 -19.31
CA ALA A 285 13.07 13.83 -20.30
C ALA A 285 11.97 13.82 -21.39
N GLU A 286 11.40 12.66 -21.64
CA GLU A 286 10.36 12.40 -22.63
C GLU A 286 8.94 12.67 -22.10
N ASP A 287 8.76 12.81 -20.79
CA ASP A 287 7.44 13.06 -20.21
C ASP A 287 6.96 14.48 -20.53
N GLU A 288 5.76 14.59 -21.10
CA GLU A 288 5.11 15.86 -21.43
C GLU A 288 4.07 16.24 -20.37
N VAL A 289 4.21 17.44 -19.80
CA VAL A 289 3.26 18.01 -18.85
C VAL A 289 2.50 19.16 -19.49
N HIS A 290 1.18 19.05 -19.51
CA HIS A 290 0.25 20.05 -20.03
C HIS A 290 -0.79 20.42 -18.98
N THR A 291 -1.18 21.68 -18.94
CA THR A 291 -2.24 22.18 -18.06
C THR A 291 -3.42 22.75 -18.85
N GLN A 292 -4.64 22.52 -18.38
CA GLN A 292 -5.87 23.04 -18.98
C GLN A 292 -6.78 23.64 -17.90
N LEU A 293 -7.08 24.93 -18.03
CA LEU A 293 -8.06 25.62 -17.20
C LEU A 293 -9.47 25.37 -17.75
N GLN A 294 -10.35 24.84 -16.91
CA GLN A 294 -11.76 24.57 -17.22
C GLN A 294 -12.65 25.28 -16.20
N LEU A 295 -13.20 26.43 -16.58
CA LEU A 295 -14.11 27.22 -15.74
C LEU A 295 -15.57 27.02 -16.18
N ALA A 296 -16.50 27.28 -15.26
CA ALA A 296 -17.90 27.54 -15.62
C ALA A 296 -18.00 28.80 -16.49
N ASP A 297 -19.09 28.93 -17.25
CA ASP A 297 -19.33 30.15 -18.05
C ASP A 297 -19.71 31.35 -17.16
N SER A 298 -20.44 31.08 -16.07
CA SER A 298 -20.81 32.05 -15.03
C SER A 298 -21.18 31.34 -13.73
N LEU A 299 -21.23 32.10 -12.64
CA LEU A 299 -21.87 31.70 -11.39
C LEU A 299 -23.19 32.45 -11.21
N CYS A 300 -24.11 31.90 -10.42
CA CYS A 300 -25.34 32.58 -10.04
C CYS A 300 -25.24 32.98 -8.56
N ALA A 301 -25.61 34.22 -8.25
CA ALA A 301 -25.65 34.68 -6.87
C ALA A 301 -26.79 34.00 -6.07
N PRO A 302 -26.64 33.86 -4.74
CA PRO A 302 -25.46 34.23 -3.95
C PRO A 302 -24.25 33.32 -4.24
N VAL A 303 -23.09 33.94 -4.46
CA VAL A 303 -21.80 33.25 -4.57
C VAL A 303 -21.11 33.33 -3.22
N GLU A 304 -20.62 32.20 -2.72
CA GLU A 304 -19.82 32.15 -1.49
C GLU A 304 -18.32 32.08 -1.83
N ALA A 305 -17.49 32.77 -1.06
CA ALA A 305 -16.04 32.62 -1.11
C ALA A 305 -15.67 31.16 -0.87
N GLY A 306 -14.83 30.61 -1.74
CA GLY A 306 -14.49 29.19 -1.75
C GLY A 306 -15.41 28.31 -2.59
N GLN A 307 -16.53 28.83 -3.13
CA GLN A 307 -17.36 28.10 -4.09
C GLN A 307 -16.54 27.70 -5.31
N THR A 308 -16.63 26.42 -5.72
CA THR A 308 -15.90 25.92 -6.89
C THR A 308 -16.46 26.56 -8.18
N ALA A 309 -15.58 27.27 -8.89
CA ALA A 309 -15.85 27.93 -10.17
C ALA A 309 -15.36 27.10 -11.37
N GLY A 310 -14.46 26.13 -11.12
CA GLY A 310 -13.89 25.29 -12.15
C GLY A 310 -12.68 24.51 -11.64
N TRP A 311 -11.84 24.09 -12.58
CA TRP A 311 -10.73 23.19 -12.34
C TRP A 311 -9.51 23.53 -13.20
N GLN A 312 -8.34 23.43 -12.59
CA GLN A 312 -7.06 23.38 -13.28
C GLN A 312 -6.65 21.91 -13.45
N ASN A 313 -6.74 21.40 -14.66
CA ASN A 313 -6.42 20.01 -14.99
C ASN A 313 -4.94 19.88 -15.40
N TYR A 314 -4.23 18.92 -14.81
CA TYR A 314 -2.84 18.59 -15.11
C TYR A 314 -2.79 17.25 -15.84
N TYR A 315 -2.20 17.24 -17.03
CA TYR A 315 -2.04 16.06 -17.87
C TYR A 315 -0.56 15.69 -17.96
N VAL A 316 -0.28 14.39 -17.89
CA VAL A 316 1.05 13.81 -18.09
C VAL A 316 0.92 12.78 -19.20
N ASN A 317 1.66 12.96 -20.30
CA ASN A 317 1.58 12.10 -21.50
C ASN A 317 0.12 11.90 -21.98
N HIS A 318 -0.62 13.00 -22.03
CA HIS A 318 -2.04 13.07 -22.40
C HIS A 318 -3.05 12.42 -21.42
N ALA A 319 -2.60 11.81 -20.33
CA ALA A 319 -3.48 11.27 -19.29
C ALA A 319 -3.71 12.29 -18.18
N LEU A 320 -4.96 12.45 -17.74
CA LEU A 320 -5.29 13.30 -16.60
C LEU A 320 -4.61 12.75 -15.33
N TYR A 321 -3.74 13.55 -14.72
CA TYR A 321 -3.01 13.19 -13.51
C TYR A 321 -3.68 13.78 -12.27
N ALA A 322 -4.02 15.07 -12.30
CA ALA A 322 -4.64 15.76 -11.19
C ALA A 322 -5.59 16.86 -11.67
N SER A 323 -6.57 17.20 -10.84
CA SER A 323 -7.48 18.31 -11.06
C SER A 323 -7.55 19.13 -9.77
N LEU A 324 -7.08 20.38 -9.84
CA LEU A 324 -7.07 21.29 -8.68
C LEU A 324 -8.25 22.27 -8.80
N PRO A 325 -9.03 22.47 -7.73
CA PRO A 325 -10.19 23.36 -7.79
C PRO A 325 -9.76 24.81 -7.95
N VAL A 326 -10.47 25.55 -8.80
CA VAL A 326 -10.44 27.01 -8.88
C VAL A 326 -11.72 27.52 -8.23
N ARG A 327 -11.60 28.46 -7.30
CA ARG A 327 -12.68 28.89 -6.41
C ARG A 327 -12.95 30.39 -6.53
N ALA A 328 -14.18 30.81 -6.22
CA ALA A 328 -14.47 32.22 -5.99
C ALA A 328 -13.63 32.74 -4.82
N ALA A 329 -12.96 33.88 -5.00
CA ALA A 329 -12.13 34.47 -3.97
C ALA A 329 -12.94 35.19 -2.89
N GLU A 330 -14.15 35.65 -3.24
CA GLU A 330 -14.98 36.54 -2.43
C GLU A 330 -16.46 36.15 -2.54
N ASP A 331 -17.26 36.64 -1.60
CA ASP A 331 -18.72 36.51 -1.63
C ASP A 331 -19.32 37.50 -2.65
N VAL A 332 -20.35 37.08 -3.39
CA VAL A 332 -21.22 37.99 -4.16
C VAL A 332 -22.66 37.77 -3.74
N GLY A 333 -23.25 38.78 -3.10
CA GLY A 333 -24.65 38.74 -2.66
C GLY A 333 -25.62 38.74 -3.84
N GLU A 334 -26.86 38.29 -3.60
CA GLU A 334 -27.93 38.34 -4.60
C GLU A 334 -28.67 39.68 -4.60
N TRP A 335 -29.33 40.01 -5.73
CA TRP A 335 -30.25 41.14 -5.80
C TRP A 335 -31.50 40.87 -4.97
N THR A 336 -31.57 41.46 -3.78
CA THR A 336 -32.80 41.46 -2.98
C THR A 336 -33.61 42.75 -3.19
N PHE A 337 -34.93 42.69 -2.99
CA PHE A 337 -35.79 43.89 -3.01
C PHE A 337 -35.25 45.00 -2.10
N ARG A 338 -34.70 44.60 -0.94
CA ARG A 338 -34.08 45.50 0.02
C ARG A 338 -32.82 46.16 -0.55
N TYR A 339 -31.91 45.38 -1.14
CA TYR A 339 -30.70 45.90 -1.78
C TYR A 339 -31.03 46.92 -2.88
N CYS A 340 -32.02 46.61 -3.73
CA CYS A 340 -32.48 47.53 -4.78
C CYS A 340 -33.02 48.84 -4.20
N LEU A 341 -33.80 48.79 -3.12
CA LEU A 341 -34.35 49.97 -2.46
C LEU A 341 -33.25 50.84 -1.82
N GLU A 342 -32.27 50.21 -1.18
CA GLU A 342 -31.10 50.87 -0.60
C GLU A 342 -30.30 51.61 -1.69
N LYS A 343 -29.99 50.96 -2.81
CA LYS A 343 -29.27 51.59 -3.94
C LYS A 343 -30.05 52.73 -4.59
N LEU A 344 -31.37 52.60 -4.77
CA LEU A 344 -32.19 53.71 -5.25
C LEU A 344 -32.16 54.90 -4.28
N SER A 345 -32.20 54.65 -2.98
CA SER A 345 -32.12 55.73 -1.99
C SER A 345 -30.79 56.48 -2.02
N GLU A 346 -29.67 55.77 -2.21
CA GLU A 346 -28.33 56.37 -2.37
C GLU A 346 -28.26 57.25 -3.62
N MET A 347 -28.90 56.84 -4.73
CA MET A 347 -28.87 57.59 -6.00
C MET A 347 -29.71 58.87 -5.99
N PHE A 348 -30.76 58.95 -5.17
CA PHE A 348 -31.70 60.08 -5.17
C PHE A 348 -31.57 61.02 -3.97
N PHE A 349 -30.85 60.64 -2.92
CA PHE A 349 -30.72 61.41 -1.67
C PHE A 349 -29.28 61.78 -1.28
N LEU A 350 -28.30 61.53 -2.17
CA LEU A 350 -26.97 62.18 -2.24
C LEU A 350 -26.94 63.12 -3.44
#